data_AF-A0A9D5UX53-F1
#
_entry.id   AF-A0A9D5UX53-F1
#
_cell.length_a   1.000
_cell.length_b   1.000
_cell.length_c   1.000
_cell.angle_alpha   90.00
_cell.angle_beta   90.00
_cell.angle_gamma   90.00
#
_symmetry.space_group_name_H-M   'P 1'
#
loop_
_entity.id
_entity.type
_entity.pdbx_description
1 polymer ?
#
loop_
_entity_poly.entity_id
_entity_poly.type
_entity_poly.pdbx_seq_one_letter_code
_entity_poly.pdbx_strand_id
1 'polypeptide(L)'
;MMDPYFILGVDRGVDDEGVRKAYLEKIRQWPPEHYPDEFQKVSEACSLIQTHKKRLAFQLFHSSAAVDLAPLGAMSGVRGRPSLDELTEWMKKLLASIRLDTRR
;
A
#
# COMPACT_ATOMS: atom_id res chain seq x y z
N MET A 1 -8.10 9.54 10.27
CA MET A 1 -6.68 9.43 9.87
C MET A 1 -6.58 10.07 8.50
N MET A 2 -5.69 11.04 8.28
CA MET A 2 -5.68 11.81 7.03
C MET A 2 -4.99 11.07 5.90
N ASP A 3 -5.56 11.18 4.70
CA ASP A 3 -5.03 10.56 3.50
C ASP A 3 -3.78 11.34 3.02
N PRO A 4 -2.58 10.71 2.96
CA PRO A 4 -1.35 11.37 2.55
C PRO A 4 -1.40 11.86 1.09
N TYR A 5 -2.17 11.20 0.22
CA TYR A 5 -2.37 11.63 -1.16
C TYR A 5 -3.14 12.96 -1.21
N PHE A 6 -4.12 13.14 -0.31
CA PHE A 6 -4.88 14.38 -0.18
C PHE A 6 -4.03 15.53 0.38
N ILE A 7 -3.21 15.26 1.41
CA ILE A 7 -2.33 16.28 2.01
C ILE A 7 -1.31 16.79 0.99
N LEU A 8 -0.69 15.87 0.23
CA LEU A 8 0.30 16.22 -0.79
C LEU A 8 -0.35 16.75 -2.09
N GLY A 9 -1.64 16.52 -2.30
CA GLY A 9 -2.35 16.93 -3.51
C GLY A 9 -1.93 16.13 -4.74
N VAL A 10 -1.63 14.85 -4.57
CA VAL A 10 -1.14 13.95 -5.63
C VAL A 10 -2.11 12.79 -5.87
N ASP A 11 -2.09 12.26 -7.10
CA ASP A 11 -2.87 11.08 -7.45
C ASP A 11 -2.29 9.78 -6.82
N ARG A 12 -3.11 8.73 -6.69
CA ARG A 12 -2.69 7.42 -6.16
C ARG A 12 -1.66 6.71 -7.04
N GLY A 13 -1.62 7.01 -8.34
CA GLY A 13 -0.66 6.47 -9.31
C GLY A 13 0.69 7.20 -9.37
N VAL A 14 0.92 8.18 -8.49
CA VAL A 14 2.16 8.98 -8.48
C VAL A 14 3.41 8.11 -8.27
N ASP A 15 4.47 8.44 -9.00
CA ASP A 15 5.79 7.85 -8.85
C ASP A 15 6.59 8.54 -7.74
N ASP A 16 7.78 8.01 -7.45
CA ASP A 16 8.61 8.52 -6.36
C ASP A 16 9.08 9.96 -6.65
N GLU A 17 9.31 10.30 -7.92
CA GLU A 17 9.69 11.65 -8.34
C GLU A 17 8.54 12.64 -8.16
N GLY A 18 7.32 12.27 -8.54
CA GLY A 18 6.13 13.08 -8.37
C GLY A 18 5.82 13.39 -6.91
N VAL A 19 5.98 12.41 -6.01
CA VAL A 19 5.85 12.63 -4.55
C VAL A 19 6.89 13.62 -4.06
N ARG A 20 8.16 13.46 -4.49
CA ARG A 20 9.25 14.36 -4.09
C ARG A 20 9.00 15.79 -4.57
N LYS A 21 8.52 15.95 -5.81
CA LYS A 21 8.19 17.27 -6.37
C LYS A 21 7.06 17.94 -5.59
N ALA A 22 5.97 17.22 -5.32
CA ALA A 22 4.84 17.74 -4.56
C ALA A 22 5.25 18.15 -3.13
N TYR A 23 6.12 17.37 -2.48
CA TYR A 23 6.68 17.72 -1.17
C TYR A 23 7.45 19.04 -1.21
N LEU A 24 8.33 19.23 -2.21
CA LEU A 24 9.08 20.48 -2.36
C LEU A 24 8.17 21.68 -2.66
N GLU A 25 7.14 21.51 -3.48
CA GLU A 25 6.16 22.57 -3.73
C GLU A 25 5.40 22.95 -2.46
N LYS A 26 5.02 21.98 -1.63
CA LYS A 26 4.36 22.23 -0.35
C LYS A 26 5.26 22.95 0.66
N ILE A 27 6.53 22.59 0.77
CA ILE A 27 7.48 23.32 1.65
C ILE A 27 7.64 24.78 1.19
N ARG A 28 7.64 25.03 -0.12
CA ARG A 28 7.72 26.40 -0.65
C ARG A 28 6.46 27.22 -0.34
N GLN A 29 5.30 26.58 -0.25
CA GLN A 29 4.04 27.22 0.15
C GLN A 29 3.95 27.42 1.66
N TRP A 30 4.44 26.44 2.43
CA TRP A 30 4.34 26.38 3.89
C TRP A 30 5.74 26.23 4.49
N PRO A 31 6.53 27.32 4.52
CA PRO A 31 7.87 27.28 5.07
C PRO A 31 7.85 26.98 6.58
N PRO A 32 8.82 26.19 7.08
CA PRO A 32 8.84 25.72 8.46
C PRO A 32 9.02 26.87 9.47
N GLU A 33 9.63 28.01 9.09
CA GLU A 33 9.75 29.16 9.99
C GLU A 33 8.40 29.79 10.35
N HIS A 34 7.42 29.72 9.45
CA HIS A 34 6.11 30.37 9.63
C HIS A 34 4.98 29.39 9.92
N TYR A 35 5.09 28.13 9.45
CA TYR A 35 4.01 27.14 9.51
C TYR A 35 4.54 25.76 9.97
N PRO A 36 5.00 25.63 11.22
CA PRO A 36 5.58 24.37 11.72
C PRO A 36 4.56 23.22 11.71
N ASP A 37 3.30 23.49 12.06
CA ASP A 37 2.25 22.46 12.10
C ASP A 37 1.89 21.93 10.71
N GLU A 38 1.82 22.80 9.71
CA GLU A 38 1.53 22.38 8.33
C GLU A 38 2.73 21.64 7.71
N PHE A 39 3.95 22.11 8.01
CA PHE A 39 5.16 21.41 7.63
C PHE A 39 5.20 19.98 8.19
N GLN A 40 4.87 19.83 9.48
CA GLN A 40 4.80 18.52 10.15
C GLN A 40 3.84 17.57 9.41
N LYS A 41 2.62 18.03 9.09
CA LYS A 41 1.61 17.24 8.36
C LYS A 41 2.10 16.80 6.97
N VAL A 42 2.73 17.72 6.23
CA VAL A 42 3.28 17.45 4.89
C VAL A 42 4.44 16.45 4.95
N SER A 43 5.33 16.59 5.95
CA SER A 43 6.47 15.70 6.16
C SER A 43 6.02 14.28 6.54
N GLU A 44 5.04 14.17 7.43
CA GLU A 44 4.44 12.89 7.82
C GLU A 44 3.75 12.22 6.63
N ALA A 45 2.96 12.97 5.86
CA ALA A 45 2.31 12.46 4.66
C ALA A 45 3.33 11.93 3.62
N CYS A 46 4.38 12.70 3.35
CA CYS A 46 5.47 12.29 2.45
C CYS A 46 6.14 11.01 2.96
N SER A 47 6.44 10.95 4.26
CA SER A 47 7.08 9.81 4.89
C SER A 47 6.29 8.50 4.75
N LEU A 48 4.97 8.56 4.58
CA LEU A 48 4.09 7.40 4.37
C LEU A 48 4.04 6.89 2.91
N ILE A 49 4.30 7.74 1.91
CA ILE A 49 4.13 7.38 0.49
C ILE A 49 5.37 7.65 -0.40
N GLN A 50 6.48 8.07 0.20
CA GLN A 50 7.72 8.46 -0.48
C GLN A 50 8.26 7.43 -1.47
N THR A 51 8.12 6.13 -1.17
CA THR A 51 8.63 5.06 -2.01
C THR A 51 7.52 4.09 -2.39
N HIS A 52 7.71 3.39 -3.51
CA HIS A 52 6.78 2.36 -3.95
C HIS A 52 6.42 1.35 -2.84
N LYS A 53 7.44 0.85 -2.10
CA LYS A 53 7.22 -0.08 -0.98
C LYS A 53 6.32 0.51 0.11
N LYS A 54 6.51 1.79 0.44
CA LYS A 54 5.70 2.48 1.44
C LYS A 54 4.28 2.73 0.94
N ARG A 55 4.09 3.05 -0.35
CA ARG A 55 2.76 3.14 -0.97
C ARG A 55 2.01 1.81 -0.91
N LEU A 56 2.68 0.70 -1.20
CA LEU A 56 2.08 -0.63 -1.06
C LEU A 56 1.70 -0.93 0.39
N ALA A 57 2.60 -0.68 1.35
CA ALA A 57 2.29 -0.85 2.77
C ALA A 57 1.11 0.03 3.19
N PHE A 58 1.07 1.28 2.74
CA PHE A 58 -0.05 2.18 3.00
C PHE A 58 -1.36 1.62 2.43
N GLN A 59 -1.37 1.16 1.17
CA GLN A 59 -2.54 0.54 0.56
C GLN A 59 -3.00 -0.71 1.31
N LEU A 60 -2.08 -1.60 1.70
CA LEU A 60 -2.42 -2.85 2.38
C LEU A 60 -2.97 -2.66 3.79
N PHE A 61 -2.42 -1.71 4.56
CA PHE A 61 -2.74 -1.55 5.98
C PHE A 61 -3.67 -0.38 6.29
N HIS A 62 -3.87 0.54 5.34
CA HIS A 62 -4.69 1.74 5.54
C HIS A 62 -5.86 1.85 4.57
N SER A 63 -6.00 0.94 3.60
CA SER A 63 -7.27 0.80 2.89
C SER A 63 -8.24 0.02 3.77
N SER A 64 -9.42 0.59 4.01
CA SER A 64 -10.56 -0.10 4.63
C SER A 64 -11.19 -1.15 3.68
N ALA A 65 -10.47 -1.56 2.63
CA ALA A 65 -10.86 -2.74 1.89
C ALA A 65 -10.65 -3.90 2.85
N ALA A 66 -11.75 -4.49 3.32
CA ALA A 66 -11.68 -5.74 4.06
C ALA A 66 -10.91 -6.73 3.19
N VAL A 67 -9.63 -6.90 3.47
CA VAL A 67 -8.84 -7.96 2.87
C VAL A 67 -9.46 -9.22 3.44
N ASP A 68 -10.12 -10.01 2.59
CA ASP A 68 -10.52 -11.35 2.99
C ASP A 68 -9.24 -12.13 3.27
N LEU A 69 -8.89 -12.23 4.54
CA LEU A 69 -7.72 -12.94 5.04
C LEU A 69 -7.99 -14.45 5.17
N ALA A 70 -9.20 -14.93 4.87
CA ALA A 70 -9.52 -16.36 4.91
C ALA A 70 -8.54 -17.23 4.08
N PRO A 71 -8.08 -16.82 2.88
CA PRO A 71 -7.08 -17.56 2.12
C PRO A 71 -5.71 -17.62 2.79
N LEU A 72 -5.33 -16.58 3.55
CA LEU A 72 -4.05 -16.53 4.26
C LEU A 72 -4.12 -17.26 5.61
N GLY A 73 -5.27 -17.24 6.28
CA GLY A 73 -5.54 -18.04 7.47
C GLY A 73 -5.48 -19.55 7.19
N ALA A 74 -5.87 -19.97 5.98
CA ALA A 74 -5.67 -21.33 5.52
C ALA A 74 -4.18 -21.75 5.42
N MET A 75 -3.23 -20.79 5.42
CA MET A 75 -1.79 -21.04 5.39
C MET A 75 -1.13 -21.13 6.77
N SER A 76 -1.81 -20.73 7.87
CA SER A 76 -1.20 -20.73 9.21
C SER A 76 -0.97 -22.13 9.79
N GLY A 77 -1.47 -23.18 9.13
CA GLY A 77 -1.26 -24.59 9.48
C GLY A 77 -0.04 -25.24 8.82
N VAL A 78 0.59 -24.61 7.83
CA VAL A 78 1.76 -25.16 7.14
C VAL A 78 3.02 -24.76 7.91
N ARG A 79 3.49 -25.63 8.81
CA ARG A 79 4.82 -25.48 9.40
C ARG A 79 5.87 -25.78 8.32
N GLY A 80 6.64 -24.77 7.94
CA GLY A 80 7.75 -24.89 7.00
C GLY A 80 7.53 -24.09 5.72
N ARG A 81 8.59 -23.43 5.24
CA ARG A 81 8.58 -22.72 3.96
C ARG A 81 8.36 -23.77 2.85
N PRO A 82 7.23 -23.73 2.12
CA PRO A 82 6.96 -24.70 1.08
C PRO A 82 8.03 -24.59 -0.02
N SER A 83 8.40 -25.74 -0.56
CA SER A 83 9.24 -25.83 -1.74
C SER A 83 8.54 -25.21 -2.96
N LEU A 84 9.30 -24.84 -4.00
CA LEU A 84 8.76 -24.23 -5.21
C LEU A 84 7.77 -25.15 -5.93
N ASP A 85 7.99 -26.46 -5.85
CA ASP A 85 7.09 -27.48 -6.40
C ASP A 85 5.76 -27.56 -5.63
N GLU A 86 5.81 -27.47 -4.30
CA GLU A 86 4.59 -27.41 -3.48
C GLU A 86 3.78 -26.12 -3.72
N LEU A 87 4.47 -25.00 -3.93
CA LEU A 87 3.83 -23.72 -4.29
C LEU A 87 3.15 -23.77 -5.65
N THR A 88 3.79 -24.38 -6.65
CA THR A 88 3.22 -24.48 -8.00
C THR A 88 2.01 -25.41 -8.04
N GLU A 89 2.04 -26.53 -7.29
CA GLU A 89 0.86 -27.39 -7.12
C GLU A 89 -0.28 -26.68 -6.39
N TRP A 90 0.04 -25.89 -5.36
CA TRP A 90 -0.97 -25.08 -4.66
C TRP A 90 -1.58 -24.00 -5.58
N MET A 91 -0.76 -23.30 -6.37
CA MET A 91 -1.24 -22.31 -7.33
C MET A 91 -2.14 -22.93 -8.40
N LYS A 92 -1.79 -24.10 -8.94
CA LYS A 92 -2.65 -24.82 -9.89
C LYS A 92 -4.01 -25.16 -9.27
N LYS A 93 -4.01 -25.63 -8.01
CA LYS A 93 -5.23 -25.98 -7.28
C LYS A 93 -6.11 -24.75 -6.99
N LEU A 94 -5.49 -23.61 -6.66
CA LEU A 94 -6.16 -22.34 -6.41
C LEU A 94 -6.76 -21.73 -7.69
N LEU A 95 -6.06 -21.82 -8.81
CA LEU A 95 -6.59 -21.42 -10.11
C LEU A 95 -7.71 -22.35 -10.60
N ALA A 96 -7.65 -23.64 -10.27
CA ALA A 96 -8.71 -24.59 -10.58
C ALA A 96 -9.99 -24.34 -9.77
N SER A 97 -9.87 -23.94 -8.49
CA SER A 97 -11.03 -23.59 -7.67
C SER A 97 -11.69 -22.29 -8.13
N ILE A 98 -10.92 -21.29 -8.57
CA ILE A 98 -11.46 -20.03 -9.11
C ILE A 98 -12.23 -20.27 -10.43
N ARG A 99 -11.83 -21.26 -11.24
CA ARG A 99 -12.49 -21.58 -12.51
C ARG A 99 -13.81 -22.35 -12.36
N LEU A 100 -14.10 -22.93 -11.19
CA LEU A 100 -15.34 -23.66 -10.95
C LEU A 100 -16.48 -22.80 -10.37
N ASP A 101 -16.17 -21.59 -9.89
CA ASP A 101 -17.15 -20.70 -9.24
C ASP A 101 -17.79 -19.67 -10.21
N THR A 102 -17.49 -19.76 -11.51
CA THR A 102 -18.14 -18.96 -12.57
C THR A 102 -19.27 -19.70 -13.30
N ARG A 103 -19.75 -20.81 -12.74
CA ARG A 103 -21.03 -21.44 -13.12
C ARG A 103 -21.83 -21.84 -11.90
N ARG A 104 -22.55 -20.88 -11.33
CA ARG A 104 -23.85 -21.14 -10.73
C ARG A 104 -24.70 -19.88 -10.73
#